data_AF-A0A397B2M3-F1
#
_entry.id   AF-A0A397B2M3-F1
#
_cell.length_a   1.000
_cell.length_b   1.000
_cell.length_c   1.000
_cell.angle_alpha   90.00
_cell.angle_beta   90.00
_cell.angle_gamma   90.00
#
_symmetry.space_group_name_H-M   'P 1'
#
loop_
_entity.id
_entity.type
_entity.pdbx_description
1 polymer ?
#
loop_
_entity_poly.entity_id
_entity_poly.type
_entity_poly.pdbx_seq_one_letter_code
_entity_poly.pdbx_strand_id
1 'polypeptide(L)'
;MTKHSEHVARLKSEILVAGGASPDDVSPVVAVFGEWCGDTIQSGVALAQLPKMFVVFAAVDHKWVNMTALPRIVVENEPARIYHIHTFGGWTINIDFNLPESSQPELERLTALVEAECPAAKYFGVTGVGEGIVWNCVAAGYTNLKFKVKGELHDNPGPTIGKGTTKAAATHPDVVQSIQAFVDECVSEARLQQGLTILDESGLPRSLMSMGYFIKWVQGDVLKEEADTIAANALNERTLIAPIAAKARDWFKQAVAAYT
;
A
#
# COMPACT_ATOMS: atom_id res chain seq x y z
N MET A 1 -15.91 -34.95 15.76
CA MET A 1 -16.63 -34.29 14.65
C MET A 1 -17.66 -33.25 15.11
N THR A 2 -18.03 -33.17 16.40
CA THR A 2 -19.09 -32.29 16.95
C THR A 2 -18.78 -30.78 16.94
N LYS A 3 -17.52 -30.35 17.16
CA LYS A 3 -17.20 -28.92 17.32
C LYS A 3 -17.35 -28.08 16.04
N HIS A 4 -17.15 -28.67 14.85
CA HIS A 4 -17.22 -27.92 13.59
C HIS A 4 -18.65 -27.72 13.10
N SER A 5 -19.51 -28.74 13.23
CA SER A 5 -20.93 -28.62 12.90
C SER A 5 -21.63 -27.59 13.80
N GLU A 6 -21.28 -27.55 15.09
CA GLU A 6 -21.78 -26.54 16.03
C GLU A 6 -21.33 -25.13 15.66
N HIS A 7 -20.05 -24.96 15.29
CA HIS A 7 -19.53 -23.67 14.85
C HIS A 7 -20.25 -23.17 13.57
N VAL A 8 -20.41 -24.03 12.57
CA VAL A 8 -21.10 -23.67 11.31
C VAL A 8 -22.58 -23.36 11.55
N ALA A 9 -23.26 -24.13 12.40
CA ALA A 9 -24.65 -23.87 12.76
C ALA A 9 -24.79 -22.51 13.48
N ARG A 10 -23.88 -22.20 14.41
CA ARG A 10 -23.85 -20.90 15.10
C ARG A 10 -23.57 -19.76 14.12
N LEU A 11 -22.58 -19.90 13.25
CA LEU A 11 -22.26 -18.91 12.22
C LEU A 11 -23.47 -18.64 11.32
N LYS A 12 -24.14 -19.69 10.85
CA LYS A 12 -25.37 -19.55 10.07
C LYS A 12 -26.44 -18.78 10.85
N SER A 13 -26.73 -19.19 12.08
CA SER A 13 -27.75 -18.55 12.93
C SER A 13 -27.52 -17.04 13.09
N GLU A 14 -26.27 -16.65 13.32
CA GLU A 14 -25.90 -15.24 13.54
C GLU A 14 -25.92 -14.43 12.24
N ILE A 15 -25.58 -15.04 11.10
CA ILE A 15 -25.76 -14.42 9.78
C ILE A 15 -27.24 -14.10 9.52
N LEU A 16 -28.15 -15.02 9.87
CA LEU A 16 -29.59 -14.80 9.72
C LEU A 16 -30.08 -13.65 10.61
N VAL A 17 -29.70 -13.67 11.89
CA VAL A 17 -30.06 -12.58 12.84
C VAL A 17 -29.51 -11.24 12.37
N ALA A 18 -28.25 -11.18 11.92
CA ALA A 18 -27.64 -9.95 11.41
C ALA A 18 -28.22 -9.50 10.05
N GLY A 19 -28.79 -10.43 9.26
CA GLY A 19 -29.59 -10.15 8.06
C GLY A 19 -30.99 -9.59 8.35
N GLY A 20 -31.39 -9.58 9.63
CA GLY A 20 -32.71 -9.14 10.10
C GLY A 20 -33.77 -10.23 10.03
N ALA A 21 -33.37 -11.49 9.86
CA ALA A 21 -34.25 -12.64 9.92
C ALA A 21 -34.61 -12.94 11.39
N SER A 22 -35.81 -13.47 11.62
CA SER A 22 -36.15 -14.03 12.93
C SER A 22 -35.26 -15.26 13.23
N PRO A 23 -34.96 -15.60 14.49
CA PRO A 23 -34.35 -16.90 14.82
C PRO A 23 -35.13 -18.11 14.26
N ASP A 24 -36.42 -17.91 13.96
CA ASP A 24 -37.31 -18.90 13.35
C ASP A 24 -37.31 -18.87 11.80
N ASP A 25 -36.66 -17.88 11.18
CA ASP A 25 -36.50 -17.84 9.72
C ASP A 25 -35.47 -18.87 9.27
N VAL A 26 -35.97 -19.98 8.75
CA VAL A 26 -35.16 -21.05 8.15
C VAL A 26 -34.82 -20.70 6.70
N SER A 27 -34.02 -19.66 6.47
CA SER A 27 -33.34 -19.56 5.18
C SER A 27 -32.42 -20.80 5.05
N PRO A 28 -32.59 -21.63 4.01
CA PRO A 28 -31.84 -22.87 3.91
C PRO A 28 -30.35 -22.60 3.67
N VAL A 29 -30.01 -21.46 3.05
CA VAL A 29 -28.66 -21.18 2.55
C VAL A 29 -28.25 -19.75 2.89
N VAL A 30 -27.12 -19.64 3.58
CA VAL A 30 -26.36 -18.39 3.68
C VAL A 30 -25.11 -18.50 2.81
N ALA A 31 -24.67 -17.40 2.21
CA ALA A 31 -23.41 -17.35 1.48
C ALA A 31 -22.36 -16.59 2.32
N VAL A 32 -21.17 -17.16 2.44
CA VAL A 32 -20.04 -16.55 3.12
C VAL A 32 -18.93 -16.33 2.10
N PHE A 33 -18.44 -15.11 2.01
CA PHE A 33 -17.38 -14.69 1.10
C PHE A 33 -16.14 -14.32 1.90
N GLY A 34 -15.00 -14.75 1.41
CA GLY A 34 -13.72 -14.48 2.05
C GLY A 34 -12.56 -14.71 1.11
N GLU A 35 -11.39 -14.28 1.56
CA GLU A 35 -10.13 -14.45 0.86
C GLU A 35 -9.46 -15.73 1.36
N TRP A 36 -9.14 -16.64 0.44
CA TRP A 36 -8.29 -17.78 0.75
C TRP A 36 -6.84 -17.40 0.45
N CYS A 37 -6.05 -17.17 1.50
CA CYS A 37 -4.70 -16.59 1.38
C CYS A 37 -3.68 -17.36 2.22
N GLY A 38 -2.40 -17.04 2.04
CA GLY A 38 -1.30 -17.66 2.76
C GLY A 38 -0.47 -18.62 1.89
N ASP A 39 0.78 -18.84 2.29
CA ASP A 39 1.69 -19.83 1.70
C ASP A 39 1.76 -19.67 0.16
N THR A 40 1.53 -20.74 -0.59
CA THR A 40 1.67 -20.75 -2.05
C THR A 40 0.49 -20.14 -2.82
N ILE A 41 -0.47 -19.46 -2.18
CA ILE A 41 -1.63 -18.90 -2.88
C ILE A 41 -1.24 -17.67 -3.73
N GLN A 42 -0.36 -16.81 -3.21
CA GLN A 42 0.13 -15.62 -3.90
C GLN A 42 1.58 -15.38 -3.50
N SER A 43 2.37 -14.77 -4.39
CA SER A 43 3.75 -14.35 -4.13
C SER A 43 3.83 -12.82 -4.01
N GLY A 44 4.90 -12.31 -3.40
CA GLY A 44 5.17 -10.86 -3.36
C GLY A 44 4.47 -10.08 -2.26
N VAL A 45 3.68 -10.75 -1.42
CA VAL A 45 2.95 -10.16 -0.29
C VAL A 45 3.33 -10.84 1.02
N ALA A 46 3.22 -10.12 2.14
CA ALA A 46 3.56 -10.64 3.47
C ALA A 46 2.78 -11.91 3.84
N LEU A 47 1.52 -12.00 3.38
CA LEU A 47 0.66 -13.14 3.62
C LEU A 47 1.26 -14.46 3.12
N ALA A 48 2.09 -14.45 2.08
CA ALA A 48 2.76 -15.65 1.55
C ALA A 48 3.67 -16.35 2.58
N GLN A 49 4.05 -15.66 3.66
CA GLN A 49 4.87 -16.21 4.75
C GLN A 49 4.03 -16.91 5.83
N LEU A 50 2.71 -16.83 5.77
CA LEU A 50 1.79 -17.42 6.74
C LEU A 50 1.17 -18.73 6.23
N PRO A 51 0.73 -19.64 7.12
CA PRO A 51 -0.06 -20.79 6.70
C PRO A 51 -1.36 -20.39 6.01
N LYS A 52 -1.86 -21.26 5.14
CA LYS A 52 -3.15 -21.05 4.45
C LYS A 52 -4.29 -20.83 5.44
N MET A 53 -5.08 -19.79 5.20
CA MET A 53 -6.20 -19.35 6.04
C MET A 53 -7.33 -18.76 5.20
N PHE A 54 -8.53 -18.70 5.79
CA PHE A 54 -9.69 -18.09 5.17
C PHE A 54 -10.11 -16.84 5.94
N VAL A 55 -10.11 -15.69 5.28
CA VAL A 55 -10.46 -14.40 5.88
C VAL A 55 -11.82 -13.96 5.37
N VAL A 56 -12.84 -14.05 6.22
CA VAL A 56 -14.23 -13.69 5.89
C VAL A 56 -14.40 -12.18 5.85
N PHE A 57 -14.91 -11.65 4.74
CA PHE A 57 -15.14 -10.21 4.56
C PHE A 57 -16.57 -9.86 4.13
N ALA A 58 -17.42 -10.83 3.79
CA ALA A 58 -18.84 -10.59 3.54
C ALA A 58 -19.69 -11.83 3.78
N ALA A 59 -20.97 -11.61 4.11
CA ALA A 59 -21.98 -12.66 4.22
C ALA A 59 -23.32 -12.17 3.62
N VAL A 60 -24.12 -13.11 3.13
CA VAL A 60 -25.43 -12.86 2.51
C VAL A 60 -26.46 -13.86 3.01
N ASP A 61 -27.59 -13.31 3.45
CA ASP A 61 -28.85 -13.99 3.78
C ASP A 61 -29.98 -13.24 3.04
N HIS A 62 -30.11 -13.48 1.73
CA HIS A 62 -30.94 -12.71 0.78
C HIS A 62 -30.59 -11.20 0.63
N LYS A 63 -29.93 -10.62 1.62
CA LYS A 63 -29.39 -9.26 1.69
C LYS A 63 -27.95 -9.33 2.18
N TRP A 64 -27.17 -8.32 1.81
CA TRP A 64 -25.82 -8.15 2.35
C TRP A 64 -25.90 -7.88 3.84
N VAL A 65 -25.16 -8.67 4.61
CA VAL A 65 -25.06 -8.51 6.05
C VAL A 65 -23.99 -7.46 6.37
N ASN A 66 -24.29 -6.61 7.35
CA ASN A 66 -23.29 -5.67 7.87
C ASN A 66 -22.25 -6.45 8.67
N MET A 67 -21.04 -6.59 8.13
CA MET A 67 -19.95 -7.33 8.78
C MET A 67 -19.46 -6.68 10.09
N THR A 68 -19.76 -5.40 10.32
CA THR A 68 -19.50 -4.76 11.63
C THR A 68 -20.49 -5.23 12.69
N ALA A 69 -21.71 -5.61 12.28
CA ALA A 69 -22.73 -6.15 13.17
C ALA A 69 -22.55 -7.64 13.46
N LEU A 70 -21.72 -8.36 12.70
CA LEU A 70 -21.45 -9.77 12.90
C LEU A 70 -20.30 -9.96 13.90
N PRO A 71 -20.52 -10.56 15.08
CA PRO A 71 -19.48 -10.67 16.10
C PRO A 71 -18.30 -11.51 15.61
N ARG A 72 -17.06 -11.05 15.83
CA ARG A 72 -15.85 -11.79 15.44
C ARG A 72 -15.80 -13.21 16.01
N ILE A 73 -16.14 -13.34 17.29
CA ILE A 73 -16.20 -14.62 18.02
C ILE A 73 -17.12 -15.67 17.35
N VAL A 74 -18.07 -15.23 16.54
CA VAL A 74 -18.98 -16.10 15.80
C VAL A 74 -18.31 -16.62 14.52
N VAL A 75 -17.56 -15.76 13.83
CA VAL A 75 -16.90 -16.07 12.55
C VAL A 75 -15.58 -16.79 12.75
N GLU A 76 -14.85 -16.46 13.80
CA GLU A 76 -13.48 -16.91 13.99
C GLU A 76 -13.40 -18.36 14.48
N ASN A 77 -12.55 -19.13 13.81
CA ASN A 77 -12.21 -20.48 14.18
C ASN A 77 -10.70 -20.65 14.01
N GLU A 78 -9.94 -20.24 15.02
CA GLU A 78 -8.47 -20.27 15.00
C GLU A 78 -7.90 -21.67 14.71
N PRO A 79 -8.42 -22.79 15.29
CA PRO A 79 -7.96 -24.13 14.91
C PRO A 79 -8.10 -24.43 13.42
N ALA A 80 -9.13 -23.88 12.77
CA ALA A 80 -9.36 -23.98 11.33
C ALA A 80 -8.73 -22.82 10.53
N ARG A 81 -8.08 -21.86 11.19
CA ARG A 81 -7.53 -20.62 10.61
C ARG A 81 -8.57 -19.84 9.78
N ILE A 82 -9.78 -19.71 10.35
CA ILE A 82 -10.81 -18.84 9.80
C ILE A 82 -10.84 -17.57 10.65
N TYR A 83 -10.71 -16.42 9.99
CA TYR A 83 -10.64 -15.12 10.65
C TYR A 83 -11.67 -14.15 10.07
N HIS A 84 -12.11 -13.21 10.89
CA HIS A 84 -12.94 -12.09 10.45
C HIS A 84 -12.05 -10.97 9.90
N ILE A 85 -12.39 -10.32 8.79
CA ILE A 85 -11.54 -9.27 8.18
C ILE A 85 -11.18 -8.15 9.17
N HIS A 86 -12.15 -7.70 9.97
CA HIS A 86 -11.93 -6.66 10.99
C HIS A 86 -10.92 -7.06 12.08
N THR A 87 -10.58 -8.35 12.25
CA THR A 87 -9.49 -8.83 13.14
C THR A 87 -8.18 -8.11 12.89
N PHE A 88 -7.96 -7.70 11.65
CA PHE A 88 -6.75 -7.03 11.21
C PHE A 88 -6.86 -5.49 11.22
N GLY A 89 -7.92 -4.94 11.81
CA GLY A 89 -8.17 -3.51 11.90
C GLY A 89 -8.95 -2.95 10.71
N GLY A 90 -8.95 -1.62 10.59
CA GLY A 90 -9.63 -0.88 9.52
C GLY A 90 -9.56 0.63 9.73
N TRP A 91 -10.02 1.37 8.72
CA TRP A 91 -10.04 2.84 8.72
C TRP A 91 -11.41 3.37 8.34
N THR A 92 -11.65 4.65 8.64
CA THR A 92 -12.84 5.38 8.22
C THR A 92 -12.42 6.76 7.78
N ILE A 93 -12.89 7.17 6.60
CA ILE A 93 -12.68 8.50 6.04
C ILE A 93 -14.01 9.05 5.55
N ASN A 94 -14.13 10.37 5.44
CA ASN A 94 -15.24 11.03 4.78
C ASN A 94 -14.84 11.38 3.36
N ILE A 95 -15.70 11.06 2.38
CA ILE A 95 -15.53 11.45 0.98
C ILE A 95 -16.59 12.48 0.63
N ASP A 96 -16.17 13.69 0.30
CA ASP A 96 -17.07 14.69 -0.26
C ASP A 96 -17.22 14.44 -1.76
N PHE A 97 -18.39 13.96 -2.18
CA PHE A 97 -18.69 13.70 -3.59
C PHE A 97 -18.78 14.99 -4.44
N ASN A 98 -18.86 16.17 -3.81
CA ASN A 98 -18.78 17.45 -4.52
C ASN A 98 -17.33 17.89 -4.76
N LEU A 99 -16.36 17.29 -4.05
CA LEU A 99 -14.93 17.59 -4.15
C LEU A 99 -14.09 16.31 -3.92
N PRO A 100 -14.27 15.25 -4.71
CA PRO A 100 -13.70 13.92 -4.45
C PRO A 100 -12.16 13.89 -4.42
N GLU A 101 -11.51 14.78 -5.17
CA GLU A 101 -10.05 14.95 -5.20
C GLU A 101 -9.46 15.28 -3.82
N SER A 102 -10.25 15.89 -2.94
CA SER A 102 -9.81 16.20 -1.57
C SER A 102 -9.54 14.95 -0.72
N SER A 103 -10.15 13.81 -1.09
CA SER A 103 -10.02 12.54 -0.37
C SER A 103 -8.86 11.68 -0.88
N GLN A 104 -8.33 11.99 -2.06
CA GLN A 104 -7.30 11.21 -2.72
C GLN A 104 -5.98 11.13 -1.90
N PRO A 105 -5.46 12.22 -1.31
CA PRO A 105 -4.23 12.14 -0.51
C PRO A 105 -4.34 11.20 0.69
N GLU A 106 -5.49 11.18 1.36
CA GLU A 106 -5.70 10.30 2.52
C GLU A 106 -5.87 8.83 2.10
N LEU A 107 -6.56 8.57 0.98
CA LEU A 107 -6.66 7.24 0.40
C LEU A 107 -5.28 6.67 0.01
N GLU A 108 -4.44 7.50 -0.61
CA GLU A 108 -3.07 7.14 -0.98
C GLU A 108 -2.20 6.90 0.26
N ARG A 109 -2.25 7.82 1.25
CA ARG A 109 -1.50 7.69 2.50
C ARG A 109 -1.85 6.39 3.25
N LEU A 110 -3.14 6.06 3.37
CA LEU A 110 -3.58 4.83 4.05
C LEU A 110 -3.19 3.57 3.27
N THR A 111 -3.26 3.62 1.94
CA THR A 111 -2.82 2.51 1.09
C THR A 111 -1.32 2.29 1.22
N ALA A 112 -0.52 3.36 1.24
CA ALA A 112 0.92 3.30 1.44
C ALA A 112 1.30 2.69 2.81
N LEU A 113 0.53 2.95 3.87
CA LEU A 113 0.74 2.28 5.17
C LEU A 113 0.51 0.77 5.09
N VAL A 114 -0.55 0.33 4.39
CA VAL A 114 -0.82 -1.10 4.17
C VAL A 114 0.26 -1.73 3.30
N GLU A 115 0.68 -1.03 2.26
CA GLU A 115 1.71 -1.48 1.34
C GLU A 115 3.07 -1.61 2.02
N ALA A 116 3.43 -0.69 2.91
CA ALA A 116 4.65 -0.78 3.71
C ALA A 116 4.60 -1.94 4.71
N GLU A 117 3.46 -2.15 5.37
CA GLU A 117 3.30 -3.23 6.34
C GLU A 117 1.86 -3.77 6.37
N CYS A 118 1.68 -4.98 5.84
CA CYS A 118 0.38 -5.65 5.81
C CYS A 118 -0.18 -5.85 7.23
N PRO A 119 -1.34 -5.24 7.59
CA PRO A 119 -1.92 -5.38 8.93
C PRO A 119 -2.29 -6.81 9.29
N ALA A 120 -2.79 -7.57 8.30
CA ALA A 120 -3.18 -8.96 8.50
C ALA A 120 -1.97 -9.86 8.77
N ALA A 121 -0.84 -9.63 8.10
CA ALA A 121 0.40 -10.36 8.38
C ALA A 121 1.00 -9.94 9.73
N LYS A 122 0.99 -8.63 10.02
CA LYS A 122 1.52 -8.06 11.26
C LYS A 122 0.84 -8.63 12.51
N TYR A 123 -0.47 -8.87 12.43
CA TYR A 123 -1.24 -9.53 13.49
C TYR A 123 -0.61 -10.88 13.92
N PHE A 124 -0.01 -11.61 12.98
CA PHE A 124 0.68 -12.88 13.22
C PHE A 124 2.20 -12.73 13.40
N GLY A 125 2.70 -11.51 13.60
CA GLY A 125 4.13 -11.22 13.79
C GLY A 125 4.97 -11.26 12.52
N VAL A 126 4.34 -11.16 11.34
CA VAL A 126 5.03 -11.10 10.04
C VAL A 126 4.92 -9.69 9.46
N THR A 127 6.05 -9.10 9.11
CA THR A 127 6.11 -7.83 8.37
C THR A 127 6.36 -8.07 6.89
N GLY A 128 5.87 -7.16 6.05
CA GLY A 128 6.11 -7.15 4.62
C GLY A 128 4.97 -6.47 3.85
N VAL A 129 5.04 -6.55 2.53
CA VAL A 129 4.14 -5.82 1.63
C VAL A 129 2.69 -6.25 1.79
N GLY A 130 1.80 -5.27 1.98
CA GLY A 130 0.35 -5.44 1.85
C GLY A 130 -0.15 -4.98 0.48
N GLU A 131 -1.32 -5.47 0.10
CA GLU A 131 -1.88 -5.21 -1.24
C GLU A 131 -2.61 -3.87 -1.34
N GLY A 132 -3.41 -3.53 -0.31
CA GLY A 132 -4.21 -2.31 -0.30
C GLY A 132 -5.46 -2.43 0.57
N ILE A 133 -6.44 -1.57 0.30
CA ILE A 133 -7.64 -1.40 1.10
C ILE A 133 -8.88 -1.52 0.22
N VAL A 134 -9.88 -2.27 0.71
CA VAL A 134 -11.25 -2.26 0.17
C VAL A 134 -12.11 -1.31 1.01
N TRP A 135 -12.67 -0.30 0.37
CA TRP A 135 -13.52 0.71 0.98
C TRP A 135 -14.99 0.36 0.76
N ASN A 136 -15.79 0.42 1.83
CA ASN A 136 -17.23 0.23 1.80
C ASN A 136 -17.89 1.51 2.32
N CYS A 137 -18.88 2.03 1.60
CA CYS A 137 -19.67 3.14 2.11
C CYS A 137 -20.56 2.68 3.27
N VAL A 138 -20.54 3.44 4.37
CA VAL A 138 -21.34 3.15 5.58
C VAL A 138 -22.59 4.02 5.69
N ALA A 139 -22.78 4.97 4.76
CA ALA A 139 -23.95 5.83 4.75
C ALA A 139 -25.23 5.03 4.47
N ALA A 140 -26.28 5.30 5.24
CA ALA A 140 -27.58 4.66 5.07
C ALA A 140 -28.09 4.85 3.62
N GLY A 141 -28.52 3.76 2.99
CA GLY A 141 -28.99 3.76 1.59
C GLY A 141 -27.89 3.61 0.53
N TYR A 142 -26.60 3.67 0.90
CA TYR A 142 -25.46 3.58 -0.03
C TYR A 142 -24.48 2.44 0.29
N THR A 143 -24.89 1.48 1.12
CA THR A 143 -24.04 0.38 1.63
C THR A 143 -23.56 -0.61 0.55
N ASN A 144 -24.04 -0.46 -0.68
CA ASN A 144 -23.60 -1.19 -1.85
C ASN A 144 -22.41 -0.54 -2.59
N LEU A 145 -22.06 0.72 -2.27
CA LEU A 145 -20.92 1.41 -2.88
C LEU A 145 -19.61 0.90 -2.30
N LYS A 146 -18.75 0.39 -3.19
CA LYS A 146 -17.44 -0.18 -2.83
C LYS A 146 -16.41 0.17 -3.88
N PHE A 147 -15.18 0.43 -3.43
CA PHE A 147 -14.04 0.55 -4.31
C PHE A 147 -12.79 0.03 -3.60
N LYS A 148 -11.70 -0.15 -4.34
CA LYS A 148 -10.43 -0.61 -3.79
C LYS A 148 -9.32 0.34 -4.22
N VAL A 149 -8.39 0.59 -3.32
CA VAL A 149 -7.13 1.29 -3.61
C VAL A 149 -6.01 0.33 -3.28
N LYS A 150 -5.08 0.15 -4.20
CA LYS A 150 -3.99 -0.82 -4.08
C LYS A 150 -2.65 -0.13 -4.33
N GLY A 151 -1.63 -0.59 -3.63
CA GLY A 151 -0.25 -0.19 -3.88
C GLY A 151 0.29 -0.80 -5.18
N GLU A 152 1.52 -0.50 -5.59
CA GLU A 152 2.15 -1.07 -6.80
C GLU A 152 3.11 -2.24 -6.49
N LEU A 153 3.62 -2.33 -5.27
CA LEU A 153 4.65 -3.28 -4.82
C LEU A 153 4.15 -4.73 -4.75
N HIS A 154 2.84 -4.93 -4.55
CA HIS A 154 2.25 -6.27 -4.52
C HIS A 154 2.21 -6.94 -5.90
N ASP A 155 2.08 -6.13 -6.97
CA ASP A 155 2.08 -6.59 -8.37
C ASP A 155 3.50 -6.72 -8.93
N ASN A 156 4.43 -5.89 -8.45
CA ASN A 156 5.85 -5.92 -8.79
C ASN A 156 6.70 -5.99 -7.52
N PRO A 157 6.73 -7.15 -6.83
CA PRO A 157 7.63 -7.32 -5.72
C PRO A 157 9.05 -7.13 -6.26
N GLY A 158 9.77 -6.12 -5.76
CA GLY A 158 11.18 -5.95 -6.06
C GLY A 158 11.99 -7.21 -5.71
N PRO A 159 13.32 -7.20 -5.92
CA PRO A 159 14.15 -8.36 -5.62
C PRO A 159 13.85 -8.88 -4.22
N THR A 160 13.47 -10.16 -4.13
CA THR A 160 13.06 -10.81 -2.89
C THR A 160 14.19 -10.67 -1.87
N ILE A 161 14.00 -9.86 -0.83
CA ILE A 161 14.94 -9.85 0.30
C ILE A 161 14.79 -11.19 1.00
N GLY A 162 15.77 -12.06 0.74
CA GLY A 162 15.85 -13.40 1.29
C GLY A 162 15.74 -13.37 2.81
N LYS A 163 15.15 -14.43 3.35
CA LYS A 163 15.08 -14.78 4.77
C LYS A 163 16.35 -14.38 5.52
N GLY A 164 16.23 -13.43 6.45
CA GLY A 164 17.21 -13.26 7.51
C GLY A 164 17.51 -11.82 7.91
N THR A 165 17.34 -11.59 9.21
CA THR A 165 17.96 -10.54 10.04
C THR A 165 17.49 -9.09 9.88
N THR A 166 16.86 -8.64 10.97
CA THR A 166 16.72 -7.27 11.45
C THR A 166 17.98 -6.42 11.24
N LYS A 167 17.79 -5.18 10.79
CA LYS A 167 18.60 -4.04 11.25
C LYS A 167 17.66 -3.00 11.84
N ALA A 168 17.70 -2.91 13.17
CA ALA A 168 17.40 -1.66 13.85
C ALA A 168 18.57 -0.69 13.63
N ALA A 169 18.25 0.61 13.69
CA ALA A 169 19.12 1.78 13.67
C ALA A 169 19.49 2.36 12.30
N ALA A 170 18.72 3.39 11.90
CA ALA A 170 19.28 4.72 11.68
C ALA A 170 18.17 5.76 11.95
N THR A 171 18.43 6.64 12.91
CA THR A 171 17.61 7.80 13.23
C THR A 171 17.74 8.83 12.11
N HIS A 172 16.67 9.03 11.33
CA HIS A 172 16.33 10.32 10.73
C HIS A 172 14.79 10.39 10.63
N PRO A 173 14.11 11.01 11.61
CA PRO A 173 12.70 11.33 11.50
C PRO A 173 12.58 12.66 10.77
N ASP A 174 12.31 12.59 9.48
CA ASP A 174 11.47 13.55 8.75
C ASP A 174 11.01 12.83 7.48
N VAL A 175 9.78 12.31 7.56
CA VAL A 175 9.12 11.67 6.41
C VAL A 175 8.86 12.77 5.40
N VAL A 176 9.70 12.88 4.40
CA VAL A 176 9.52 13.84 3.30
C VAL A 176 8.35 13.34 2.46
N GLN A 177 7.14 13.74 2.85
CA GLN A 177 5.87 13.16 2.42
C GLN A 177 5.47 13.50 0.96
N SER A 178 6.40 13.98 0.12
CA SER A 178 6.19 14.13 -1.31
C SER A 178 7.48 13.93 -2.10
N ILE A 179 7.36 13.28 -3.27
CA ILE A 179 8.44 13.17 -4.26
C ILE A 179 9.08 14.55 -4.54
N GLN A 180 8.27 15.60 -4.56
CA GLN A 180 8.74 16.96 -4.79
C GLN A 180 9.69 17.45 -3.69
N ALA A 181 9.33 17.24 -2.42
CA ALA A 181 10.19 17.65 -1.31
C ALA A 181 11.49 16.83 -1.24
N PHE A 182 11.46 15.53 -1.59
CA PHE A 182 12.67 14.71 -1.70
C PHE A 182 13.58 15.23 -2.83
N VAL A 183 12.99 15.50 -4.00
CA VAL A 183 13.71 16.10 -5.14
C VAL A 183 14.26 17.48 -4.74
N ASP A 184 13.54 18.22 -3.90
CA ASP A 184 13.97 19.54 -3.49
C ASP A 184 15.19 19.54 -2.59
N GLU A 185 15.22 18.59 -1.66
CA GLU A 185 16.33 18.36 -0.75
C GLU A 185 17.54 17.73 -1.47
N CYS A 186 17.32 16.66 -2.22
CA CYS A 186 18.40 15.88 -2.81
C CYS A 186 18.97 16.52 -4.08
N VAL A 187 18.18 17.20 -4.91
CA VAL A 187 18.71 17.90 -6.10
C VAL A 187 19.19 19.31 -5.68
N SER A 188 20.25 19.34 -4.88
CA SER A 188 20.85 20.55 -4.34
C SER A 188 21.72 21.31 -5.35
N GLU A 189 21.93 22.60 -5.11
CA GLU A 189 22.83 23.45 -5.92
C GLU A 189 24.23 22.84 -6.04
N ALA A 190 24.78 22.31 -4.94
CA ALA A 190 26.11 21.71 -4.93
C ALA A 190 26.22 20.51 -5.88
N ARG A 191 25.20 19.63 -5.87
CA ARG A 191 25.12 18.46 -6.76
C ARG A 191 24.98 18.88 -8.22
N LEU A 192 24.21 19.93 -8.50
CA LEU A 192 24.05 20.48 -9.86
C LEU A 192 25.36 21.12 -10.38
N GLN A 193 26.10 21.83 -9.52
CA GLN A 193 27.42 22.38 -9.87
C GLN A 193 28.43 21.26 -10.14
N GLN A 194 28.43 20.19 -9.33
CA GLN A 194 29.28 19.02 -9.58
C GLN A 194 28.98 18.38 -10.94
N GLY A 195 27.71 18.30 -11.34
CA GLY A 195 27.33 17.80 -12.66
C GLY A 195 27.91 18.64 -13.82
N LEU A 196 28.12 19.96 -13.63
CA LEU A 196 28.82 20.80 -14.61
C LEU A 196 30.32 20.48 -14.67
N THR A 197 30.95 20.21 -13.53
CA THR A 197 32.36 19.77 -13.51
C THR A 197 32.53 18.45 -14.25
N ILE A 198 31.62 17.48 -14.06
CA ILE A 198 31.66 16.19 -14.76
C ILE A 198 31.47 16.37 -16.28
N LEU A 199 30.64 17.31 -16.71
CA LEU A 199 30.53 17.66 -18.13
C LEU A 199 31.86 18.16 -18.71
N ASP A 200 32.53 19.07 -18.00
CA ASP A 200 33.83 19.61 -18.44
C ASP A 200 34.91 18.52 -18.49
N GLU A 201 34.97 17.67 -17.45
CA GLU A 201 35.88 16.52 -17.40
C GLU A 201 35.63 15.51 -18.52
N SER A 202 34.37 15.38 -18.94
CA SER A 202 33.96 14.54 -20.07
C SER A 202 34.19 15.21 -21.43
N GLY A 203 34.74 16.43 -21.46
CA GLY A 203 34.99 17.20 -22.68
C GLY A 203 33.72 17.64 -23.41
N LEU A 204 32.58 17.65 -22.72
CA LEU A 204 31.28 18.02 -23.29
C LEU A 204 31.03 19.51 -23.11
N PRO A 205 30.54 20.22 -24.14
CA PRO A 205 30.30 21.65 -24.04
C PRO A 205 29.15 21.95 -23.07
N ARG A 206 29.28 23.00 -22.26
CA ARG A 206 28.19 23.55 -21.44
C ARG A 206 27.16 24.23 -22.34
N SER A 207 26.34 23.44 -23.02
CA SER A 207 25.30 23.89 -23.95
C SER A 207 24.09 22.95 -23.89
N LEU A 208 22.98 23.36 -24.50
CA LEU A 208 21.77 22.54 -24.56
C LEU A 208 21.98 21.16 -25.22
N MET A 209 23.01 21.00 -26.05
CA MET A 209 23.37 19.70 -26.64
C MET A 209 23.80 18.67 -25.58
N SER A 210 24.44 19.12 -24.50
CA SER A 210 24.94 18.25 -23.42
C SER A 210 23.95 18.08 -22.28
N MET A 211 22.80 18.76 -22.33
CA MET A 211 21.78 18.73 -21.27
C MET A 211 21.27 17.32 -20.99
N GLY A 212 21.11 16.48 -22.02
CA GLY A 212 20.70 15.09 -21.84
C GLY A 212 21.71 14.24 -21.07
N TYR A 213 23.01 14.53 -21.25
CA TYR A 213 24.08 13.87 -20.50
C TYR A 213 24.07 14.32 -19.04
N PHE A 214 24.00 15.65 -18.81
CA PHE A 214 23.89 16.24 -17.47
C PHE A 214 22.73 15.65 -16.66
N ILE A 215 21.53 15.62 -17.24
CA ILE A 215 20.33 15.09 -16.58
C ILE A 215 20.54 13.63 -16.18
N LYS A 216 21.06 12.80 -17.08
CA LYS A 216 21.33 11.38 -16.80
C LYS A 216 22.35 11.21 -15.68
N TRP A 217 23.38 12.04 -15.65
CA TRP A 217 24.37 12.00 -14.59
C TRP A 217 23.74 12.36 -13.23
N VAL A 218 22.99 13.46 -13.16
CA VAL A 218 22.31 13.88 -11.91
C VAL A 218 21.33 12.81 -11.42
N GLN A 219 20.56 12.19 -12.32
CA GLN A 219 19.69 11.07 -11.97
C GLN A 219 20.47 9.91 -11.37
N GLY A 220 21.56 9.49 -12.02
CA GLY A 220 22.39 8.38 -11.53
C GLY A 220 23.04 8.68 -10.18
N ASP A 221 23.50 9.91 -9.98
CA ASP A 221 24.11 10.36 -8.73
C ASP A 221 23.09 10.34 -7.57
N VAL A 222 21.91 10.96 -7.76
CA VAL A 222 20.85 10.96 -6.74
C VAL A 222 20.39 9.54 -6.40
N LEU A 223 20.12 8.70 -7.41
CA LEU A 223 19.65 7.33 -7.17
C LEU A 223 20.71 6.48 -6.46
N LYS A 224 22.00 6.75 -6.66
CA LYS A 224 23.08 6.02 -6.01
C LYS A 224 23.36 6.52 -4.59
N GLU A 225 23.54 7.83 -4.41
CA GLU A 225 23.94 8.42 -3.13
C GLU A 225 22.77 8.46 -2.14
N GLU A 226 21.53 8.59 -2.63
CA GLU A 226 20.32 8.60 -1.78
C GLU A 226 19.63 7.24 -1.73
N ALA A 227 20.27 6.16 -2.17
CA ALA A 227 19.66 4.83 -2.22
C ALA A 227 19.08 4.40 -0.86
N ASP A 228 19.80 4.68 0.24
CA ASP A 228 19.34 4.40 1.60
C ASP A 228 18.15 5.29 2.00
N THR A 229 18.15 6.56 1.63
CA THR A 229 17.04 7.51 1.89
C THR A 229 15.80 7.15 1.09
N ILE A 230 15.97 6.78 -0.18
CA ILE A 230 14.92 6.29 -1.09
C ILE A 230 14.30 5.03 -0.50
N ALA A 231 15.14 4.08 -0.04
CA ALA A 231 14.69 2.86 0.62
C ALA A 231 13.99 3.15 1.94
N ALA A 232 14.53 4.05 2.78
CA ALA A 232 13.97 4.41 4.08
C ALA A 232 12.62 5.13 3.97
N ASN A 233 12.40 5.90 2.91
CA ASN A 233 11.16 6.63 2.64
C ASN A 233 10.21 5.88 1.68
N ALA A 234 10.55 4.64 1.29
CA ALA A 234 9.79 3.82 0.34
C ALA A 234 9.46 4.54 -0.99
N LEU A 235 10.38 5.37 -1.47
CA LEU A 235 10.22 6.09 -2.73
C LEU A 235 10.54 5.15 -3.91
N ASN A 236 9.73 5.19 -4.96
CA ASN A 236 9.97 4.41 -6.17
C ASN A 236 10.99 5.14 -7.06
N GLU A 237 12.17 4.56 -7.27
CA GLU A 237 13.21 5.13 -8.13
C GLU A 237 12.68 5.57 -9.51
N ARG A 238 11.76 4.80 -10.10
CA ARG A 238 11.18 5.12 -11.41
C ARG A 238 10.32 6.38 -11.39
N THR A 239 9.63 6.65 -10.28
CA THR A 239 8.81 7.86 -10.13
C THR A 239 9.67 9.08 -9.80
N LEU A 240 10.90 8.90 -9.32
CA LEU A 240 11.88 9.97 -9.07
C LEU A 240 12.58 10.46 -10.35
N ILE A 241 12.74 9.60 -11.36
CA ILE A 241 13.46 9.92 -12.61
C ILE A 241 12.93 11.19 -13.28
N ALA A 242 11.61 11.30 -13.47
CA ALA A 242 11.03 12.42 -14.20
C ALA A 242 11.09 13.76 -13.42
N PRO A 243 10.75 13.81 -12.12
CA PRO A 243 10.92 15.01 -11.29
C PRO A 243 12.38 15.48 -11.15
N ILE A 244 13.33 14.55 -10.91
CA ILE A 244 14.76 14.88 -10.88
C ILE A 244 15.18 15.50 -12.22
N ALA A 245 14.78 14.89 -13.33
CA ALA A 245 15.07 15.43 -14.67
C ALA A 245 14.48 16.81 -14.88
N ALA A 246 13.25 17.06 -14.45
CA ALA A 246 12.59 18.36 -14.61
C ALA A 246 13.37 19.46 -13.86
N LYS A 247 13.71 19.23 -12.60
CA LYS A 247 14.46 20.19 -11.79
C LYS A 247 15.87 20.42 -12.34
N ALA A 248 16.59 19.35 -12.66
CA ALA A 248 17.94 19.44 -13.24
C ALA A 248 17.94 20.18 -14.59
N ARG A 249 16.96 19.91 -15.45
CA ARG A 249 16.78 20.57 -16.74
C ARG A 249 16.55 22.07 -16.58
N ASP A 250 15.63 22.45 -15.70
CA ASP A 250 15.20 23.83 -15.56
C ASP A 250 16.32 24.69 -14.95
N TRP A 251 17.07 24.12 -14.00
CA TRP A 251 18.29 24.73 -13.49
C TRP A 251 19.38 24.84 -14.57
N PHE A 252 19.66 23.75 -15.30
CA PHE A 252 20.71 23.73 -16.32
C PHE A 252 20.49 24.81 -17.37
N LYS A 253 19.25 24.98 -17.86
CA LYS A 253 18.89 26.05 -18.80
C LYS A 253 19.25 27.44 -18.30
N GLN A 254 19.05 27.72 -17.01
CA GLN A 254 19.41 29.01 -16.40
C GLN A 254 20.94 29.14 -16.29
N ALA A 255 21.61 28.07 -15.86
CA ALA A 255 23.06 28.05 -15.71
C ALA A 255 23.78 28.29 -17.03
N VAL A 256 23.41 27.63 -18.13
CA VAL A 256 24.06 27.86 -19.45
C VAL A 256 23.62 29.15 -20.13
N ALA A 257 22.43 29.68 -19.84
CA ALA A 257 22.03 31.01 -20.32
C ALA A 257 22.93 32.13 -19.76
N ALA A 258 23.54 31.93 -18.60
CA ALA A 258 24.49 32.88 -18.00
C ALA A 258 25.89 32.88 -18.67
N TYR A 259 26.16 31.93 -19.59
CA TYR A 259 27.44 31.80 -20.31
C TYR A 259 27.32 32.07 -21.82
N THR A 260 26.14 32.41 -22.31
CA THR A 260 25.86 32.93 -23.67
C THR A 260 25.65 34.43 -23.64
#